data_AF-A0A9W6WSZ0-F1
#
_entry.id   AF-A0A9W6WSZ0-F1
#
_cell.length_a   1.000
_cell.length_b   1.000
_cell.length_c   1.000
_cell.angle_alpha   90.00
_cell.angle_beta   90.00
_cell.angle_gamma   90.00
#
_symmetry.space_group_name_H-M   'P 1'
#
loop_
_entity.id
_entity.type
_entity.pdbx_description
1 polymer ?
#
loop_
_entity_poly.entity_id
_entity_poly.type
_entity_poly.pdbx_seq_one_letter_code
_entity_poly.pdbx_strand_id
1 'polypeptide(L)'
;MTAYEVLGVEPSCSADDIRRAYHQAARRCHPDKRSTPGADAEDEFLRVQAAYEALRSAELRREYDALLQQEALVRKREQEQVVVSDEVPLADMRREVLPGEAGDEDEVLFTHQCRCGDLYEVTKEELQDGVDVVPCTGCSLHIRVLQR
;
A
#
# COMPACT_ATOMS: atom_id res chain seq x y z
N MET A 1 8.65 -8.60 9.17
CA MET A 1 9.27 -8.73 10.50
C MET A 1 10.08 -7.47 10.72
N THR A 2 9.64 -6.64 11.65
CA THR A 2 10.23 -5.34 11.98
C THR A 2 11.35 -5.50 13.01
N ALA A 3 12.20 -4.48 13.16
CA ALA A 3 13.24 -4.44 14.19
C ALA A 3 12.65 -4.55 15.61
N TYR A 4 11.45 -3.99 15.83
CA TYR A 4 10.70 -4.12 17.08
C TYR A 4 10.31 -5.58 17.35
N GLU A 5 9.81 -6.30 16.35
CA GLU A 5 9.47 -7.73 16.45
C GLU A 5 10.72 -8.59 16.69
N VAL A 6 11.85 -8.28 16.05
CA VAL A 6 13.12 -9.00 16.24
C VAL A 6 13.63 -8.84 17.69
N LEU A 7 13.51 -7.65 18.27
CA LEU A 7 13.88 -7.40 19.66
C LEU A 7 12.78 -7.81 20.66
N GLY A 8 11.58 -8.13 20.18
CA GLY A 8 10.44 -8.50 21.02
C GLY A 8 9.90 -7.35 21.87
N VAL A 9 9.94 -6.12 21.35
CA VAL A 9 9.47 -4.90 22.03
C VAL A 9 8.37 -4.21 21.22
N GLU A 10 7.56 -3.39 21.88
CA GLU A 10 6.53 -2.60 21.19
C GLU A 10 7.10 -1.33 20.54
N PRO A 11 6.52 -0.82 19.45
CA PRO A 11 6.91 0.45 18.85
C PRO A 11 6.72 1.67 19.77
N SER A 12 5.99 1.53 20.88
CA SER A 12 5.80 2.54 21.92
C SER A 12 6.88 2.50 23.02
N CYS A 13 7.81 1.54 22.97
CA CYS A 13 8.79 1.32 24.04
C CYS A 13 9.82 2.45 24.17
N SER A 14 10.43 2.56 25.36
CA SER A 14 11.48 3.53 25.64
C SER A 14 12.84 3.08 25.08
N ALA A 15 13.78 4.00 24.90
CA ALA A 15 15.14 3.66 24.49
C ALA A 15 15.86 2.72 25.48
N ASP A 16 15.48 2.76 26.77
CA ASP A 16 16.03 1.85 27.78
C ASP A 16 15.53 0.42 27.57
N ASP A 17 14.25 0.26 27.25
CA ASP A 17 13.66 -1.05 26.95
C ASP A 17 14.31 -1.71 25.73
N ILE A 18 14.60 -0.92 24.70
CA ILE A 18 15.31 -1.39 23.49
C ILE A 18 16.71 -1.91 23.86
N ARG A 19 17.45 -1.19 24.70
CA ARG A 19 18.79 -1.63 25.17
C ARG A 19 18.69 -2.89 26.01
N ARG A 20 17.74 -2.95 26.94
CA ARG A 20 17.51 -4.13 27.80
C ARG A 20 17.15 -5.36 26.97
N ALA A 21 16.26 -5.20 26.00
CA ALA A 21 15.85 -6.26 25.09
C ALA A 21 17.03 -6.76 24.24
N TYR A 22 17.83 -5.85 23.68
CA TYR A 22 19.05 -6.20 22.96
C TYR A 22 20.02 -7.01 23.81
N HIS A 23 20.32 -6.57 25.04
CA HIS A 23 21.21 -7.32 25.94
C HIS A 23 20.65 -8.70 26.29
N GLN A 24 19.35 -8.84 26.47
CA GLN A 24 18.71 -10.12 26.75
C GLN A 24 18.76 -11.05 25.53
N ALA A 25 18.44 -10.54 24.35
CA ALA A 25 18.48 -11.27 23.09
C ALA A 25 19.90 -11.70 22.71
N ALA A 26 20.88 -10.79 22.81
CA ALA A 26 22.29 -11.08 22.58
C ALA A 26 22.82 -12.20 23.50
N ARG A 27 22.40 -12.23 24.77
CA ARG A 27 22.78 -13.30 25.73
C ARG A 27 22.14 -14.66 25.41
N ARG A 28 20.98 -14.68 24.75
CA ARG A 28 20.29 -15.90 24.31
C ARG A 28 20.89 -16.45 23.02
N CYS A 29 21.31 -15.56 22.13
CA CYS A 29 21.87 -15.91 20.82
C CYS A 29 23.41 -16.00 20.81
N HIS A 30 24.07 -15.80 21.96
CA HIS A 30 25.54 -15.81 22.03
C HIS A 30 26.11 -17.19 21.66
N PRO A 31 27.06 -17.27 20.71
CA PRO A 31 27.58 -18.53 20.17
C PRO A 31 28.24 -19.40 21.25
N ASP A 32 28.84 -18.79 22.29
CA ASP A 32 29.50 -19.49 23.41
C ASP A 32 28.54 -20.33 24.28
N LYS A 33 27.22 -20.06 24.24
CA LYS A 33 26.23 -20.77 25.08
C LYS A 33 25.50 -21.91 24.36
N ARG A 34 25.71 -22.10 23.05
CA ARG A 34 25.07 -23.19 22.29
C ARG A 34 26.11 -24.21 21.85
N SER A 35 25.96 -25.45 22.31
CA SER A 35 26.82 -26.59 21.96
C SER A 35 26.61 -27.16 20.54
N THR A 36 25.83 -26.50 19.68
CA THR A 36 25.59 -26.92 18.30
C THR A 36 25.74 -25.74 17.34
N PRO A 37 26.76 -25.72 16.47
CA PRO A 37 26.88 -24.73 15.42
C PRO A 37 25.87 -25.08 14.32
N GLY A 38 24.86 -24.23 14.17
CA GLY A 38 23.93 -24.25 13.05
C GLY A 38 23.89 -22.87 12.41
N ALA A 39 23.74 -22.81 11.09
CA ALA A 39 23.68 -21.56 10.32
C ALA A 39 22.59 -20.60 10.84
N ASP A 40 21.52 -21.13 11.43
CA ASP A 40 20.41 -20.36 11.99
C ASP A 40 20.78 -19.49 13.20
N ALA A 41 21.82 -19.86 13.96
CA ALA A 41 22.19 -19.15 15.20
C ALA A 41 23.02 -17.88 14.95
N GLU A 42 23.92 -17.93 13.97
CA GLU A 42 24.70 -16.76 13.55
C GLU A 42 23.78 -15.73 12.87
N ASP A 43 22.84 -16.21 12.05
CA ASP A 43 21.82 -15.41 11.40
C ASP A 43 20.88 -14.71 12.40
N GLU A 44 20.48 -15.39 13.48
CA GLU A 44 19.64 -14.80 14.53
C GLU A 44 20.36 -13.70 15.32
N PHE A 45 21.64 -13.88 15.66
CA PHE A 45 22.43 -12.83 16.32
C PHE A 45 22.61 -11.61 15.41
N LEU A 46 22.94 -11.82 14.14
CA LEU A 46 23.06 -10.75 13.15
C LEU A 46 21.75 -9.97 12.99
N ARG A 47 20.60 -10.65 12.95
CA ARG A 47 19.28 -10.01 12.92
C ARG A 47 19.02 -9.15 14.15
N VAL A 48 19.33 -9.65 15.35
CA VAL A 48 19.18 -8.89 16.61
C VAL A 48 20.08 -7.66 16.63
N GLN A 49 21.31 -7.78 16.13
CA GLN A 49 22.24 -6.66 16.05
C GLN A 49 21.75 -5.60 15.07
N ALA A 50 21.37 -5.99 13.86
CA ALA A 50 20.83 -5.07 12.85
C ALA A 50 19.57 -4.35 13.35
N ALA A 51 18.68 -5.06 14.05
CA ALA A 51 17.49 -4.47 14.64
C ALA A 51 17.82 -3.42 15.71
N TYR A 52 18.81 -3.68 16.57
CA TYR A 52 19.27 -2.71 17.55
C TYR A 52 19.95 -1.50 16.88
N GLU A 53 20.75 -1.72 15.84
CA GLU A 53 21.41 -0.63 15.11
C GLU A 53 20.40 0.32 14.43
N ALA A 54 19.27 -0.20 13.95
CA ALA A 54 18.19 0.63 13.42
C ALA A 54 17.43 1.42 14.50
N LEU A 55 17.38 0.95 15.75
CA LEU A 55 16.53 1.51 16.81
C LEU A 55 17.29 2.22 17.95
N ARG A 56 18.63 2.17 17.96
CA ARG A 56 19.48 2.61 19.08
C ARG A 56 19.43 4.11 19.39
N SER A 57 19.17 4.95 18.39
CA SER A 57 19.14 6.41 18.53
C SER A 57 17.76 6.94 18.13
N ALA A 58 17.38 8.09 18.69
CA ALA A 58 16.12 8.73 18.35
C ALA A 58 16.04 9.11 16.87
N GLU A 59 17.17 9.49 16.27
CA GLU A 59 17.29 9.81 14.85
C GLU A 59 17.08 8.57 13.98
N LEU A 60 17.86 7.50 14.22
CA LEU A 60 17.75 6.25 13.47
C LEU A 60 16.37 5.61 13.62
N ARG A 61 15.78 5.66 14.82
CA ARG A 61 14.42 5.19 15.06
C ARG A 61 13.41 5.98 14.25
N ARG A 62 13.55 7.31 14.17
CA ARG A 62 12.65 8.15 13.37
C ARG A 62 12.78 7.83 11.87
N GLU A 63 14.00 7.66 11.37
CA GLU A 63 14.24 7.27 9.98
C GLU A 63 13.66 5.88 9.68
N TYR A 64 13.86 4.93 10.59
CA TYR A 64 13.30 3.59 10.50
C TYR A 64 11.77 3.60 10.50
N ASP A 65 11.14 4.34 11.41
CA ASP A 65 9.69 4.48 11.48
C ASP A 65 9.13 5.16 10.22
N ALA A 66 9.84 6.15 9.65
CA ALA A 66 9.45 6.80 8.41
C ALA A 66 9.52 5.84 7.21
N LEU A 67 10.55 4.99 7.13
CA LEU A 67 10.64 3.94 6.12
C LEU A 67 9.50 2.94 6.25
N LEU A 68 9.22 2.45 7.46
CA LEU A 68 8.09 1.55 7.71
C LEU A 68 6.75 2.17 7.30
N GLN A 69 6.54 3.44 7.60
CA GLN A 69 5.34 4.17 7.17
C GLN A 69 5.26 4.27 5.65
N GLN A 70 6.37 4.60 4.98
CA GLN A 70 6.44 4.67 3.52
C GLN A 70 6.13 3.32 2.88
N GLU A 71 6.74 2.24 3.37
CA GLU A 71 6.49 0.87 2.91
C GLU A 71 5.03 0.47 3.14
N ALA A 72 4.45 0.82 4.29
CA ALA A 72 3.04 0.57 4.57
C ALA A 72 2.12 1.31 3.60
N LEU A 73 2.42 2.56 3.26
CA LEU A 73 1.66 3.34 2.28
C LEU A 73 1.78 2.75 0.86
N VAL A 74 2.98 2.34 0.45
CA VAL A 74 3.18 1.67 -0.84
C VAL A 74 2.36 0.39 -0.90
N ARG A 75 2.47 -0.46 0.12
CA ARG A 75 1.71 -1.70 0.20
C ARG A 75 0.20 -1.46 0.23
N LYS A 76 -0.26 -0.43 0.94
CA LYS A 76 -1.66 -0.02 0.96
C LYS A 76 -2.10 0.41 -0.43
N ARG A 77 -1.32 1.24 -1.13
CA ARG A 77 -1.60 1.67 -2.51
C ARG A 77 -1.62 0.51 -3.51
N GLU A 78 -0.74 -0.48 -3.34
CA GLU A 78 -0.74 -1.71 -4.14
C GLU A 78 -1.94 -2.60 -3.83
N GLN A 79 -2.38 -2.67 -2.57
CA GLN A 79 -3.61 -3.39 -2.20
C GLN A 79 -4.88 -2.64 -2.62
N GLU A 80 -4.81 -1.30 -2.71
CA GLU A 80 -5.81 -0.41 -3.31
C GLU A 80 -5.69 -0.35 -4.84
N GLN A 81 -4.82 -1.17 -5.46
CA GLN A 81 -4.76 -1.29 -6.91
C GLN A 81 -6.14 -1.71 -7.42
N VAL A 82 -6.78 -0.78 -8.12
CA VAL A 82 -8.13 -0.94 -8.64
C VAL A 82 -8.18 -2.18 -9.52
N VAL A 83 -8.96 -3.18 -9.10
CA VAL A 83 -9.21 -4.38 -9.90
C VAL A 83 -10.13 -4.00 -11.05
N VAL A 84 -9.53 -3.76 -12.21
CA VAL A 84 -10.26 -3.57 -13.46
C VAL A 84 -10.94 -4.89 -13.81
N SER A 85 -12.26 -4.87 -13.80
CA SER A 85 -13.13 -6.02 -14.02
C SER A 85 -13.35 -6.31 -15.51
N ASP A 86 -13.28 -5.29 -16.35
CA ASP A 86 -13.43 -5.39 -17.80
C ASP A 86 -12.74 -4.22 -18.51
N GLU A 87 -12.38 -4.41 -19.78
CA GLU A 87 -11.83 -3.36 -20.64
C GLU A 87 -12.83 -3.04 -21.74
N VAL A 88 -13.38 -1.84 -21.72
CA VAL A 88 -14.49 -1.42 -22.59
C VAL A 88 -13.98 -0.35 -23.57
N PRO A 89 -14.00 -0.60 -24.89
CA PRO A 89 -13.74 0.45 -25.88
C PRO A 89 -14.73 1.60 -25.73
N LEU A 90 -14.25 2.85 -25.83
CA LEU A 90 -15.12 4.03 -25.75
C LEU A 90 -16.25 3.98 -26.80
N ALA A 91 -15.98 3.39 -27.96
CA ALA A 91 -16.96 3.17 -29.02
C ALA A 91 -18.13 2.24 -28.62
N ASP A 92 -17.92 1.37 -27.63
CA ASP A 92 -18.94 0.44 -27.11
C ASP A 92 -19.72 1.04 -25.93
N MET A 93 -19.34 2.23 -25.46
CA MET A 93 -20.09 2.96 -24.44
C MET A 93 -21.24 3.75 -25.09
N ARG A 94 -22.35 3.86 -24.36
CA ARG A 94 -23.45 4.73 -24.77
C ARG A 94 -23.02 6.17 -24.55
N ARG A 95 -23.17 7.00 -25.58
CA ARG A 95 -22.90 8.43 -25.53
C ARG A 95 -24.20 9.21 -25.38
N GLU A 96 -24.25 10.10 -24.39
CA GLU A 96 -25.36 11.02 -24.15
C GLU A 96 -24.82 12.45 -24.11
N VAL A 97 -25.55 13.39 -24.71
CA VAL A 97 -25.19 14.82 -24.69
C VAL A 97 -26.16 15.50 -23.74
N LEU A 98 -25.64 16.01 -22.63
CA LEU A 98 -26.40 16.72 -21.61
C LEU A 98 -26.37 18.22 -21.94
N PRO A 99 -27.53 18.89 -21.98
CA PRO A 99 -27.57 20.32 -22.24
C PRO A 99 -26.90 21.06 -21.08
N GLY A 100 -25.91 21.90 -21.41
CA GLY A 100 -25.27 22.78 -20.42
C GLY A 100 -26.30 23.72 -19.78
N GLU A 101 -26.21 23.94 -18.47
CA GLU A 101 -27.07 24.91 -17.80
C GLU A 101 -26.61 26.35 -18.14
N ALA A 102 -27.57 27.22 -18.50
CA ALA A 102 -27.45 28.68 -18.51
C ALA A 102 -26.09 29.31 -18.93
N GLY A 103 -25.51 28.88 -20.06
CA GLY A 103 -24.32 29.51 -20.65
C GLY A 103 -23.08 28.61 -20.73
N ASP A 104 -23.15 27.42 -20.13
CA ASP A 104 -22.11 26.38 -20.24
C ASP A 104 -22.24 25.57 -21.54
N GLU A 105 -21.12 24.98 -21.98
CA GLU A 105 -21.07 24.10 -23.15
C GLU A 105 -21.74 22.74 -22.88
N ASP A 106 -22.19 22.07 -23.94
CA ASP A 106 -22.84 20.77 -23.82
C ASP A 106 -21.87 19.73 -23.23
N GLU A 107 -22.25 19.10 -22.13
CA GLU A 107 -21.47 18.03 -21.49
C GLU A 107 -21.73 16.71 -22.21
N VAL A 108 -20.68 15.91 -22.44
CA VAL A 108 -20.80 14.59 -23.06
C VAL A 108 -20.55 13.52 -22.02
N LEU A 109 -21.58 12.74 -21.70
CA LEU A 109 -21.56 11.63 -20.75
C LEU A 109 -21.46 10.30 -21.50
N PHE A 110 -20.56 9.43 -21.05
CA PHE A 110 -20.45 8.06 -21.52
C PHE A 110 -20.91 7.10 -20.43
N THR A 111 -21.85 6.20 -20.77
CA THR A 111 -22.41 5.22 -19.85
C THR A 111 -22.22 3.78 -20.35
N HIS A 112 -21.98 2.84 -19.44
CA HIS A 112 -21.90 1.42 -19.74
C HIS A 112 -22.57 0.57 -18.66
N GLN A 113 -23.21 -0.55 -19.04
CA GLN A 113 -23.92 -1.40 -18.08
C GLN A 113 -22.97 -2.25 -17.26
N CYS A 114 -23.14 -2.23 -15.93
CA CYS A 114 -22.45 -3.13 -15.03
C CYS A 114 -23.24 -4.42 -14.83
N ARG A 115 -22.54 -5.50 -14.47
CA ARG A 115 -23.13 -6.81 -14.16
C ARG A 115 -24.03 -6.78 -12.92
N CYS A 116 -23.90 -5.77 -12.05
CA CYS A 116 -24.78 -5.58 -10.90
C CYS A 116 -26.14 -4.93 -11.27
N GLY A 117 -26.26 -4.35 -12.46
CA GLY A 117 -27.45 -3.62 -12.92
C GLY A 117 -27.32 -2.10 -12.92
N ASP A 118 -26.31 -1.55 -12.23
CA ASP A 118 -25.99 -0.12 -12.25
C ASP A 118 -25.07 0.24 -13.43
N LEU A 119 -24.64 1.51 -13.49
CA LEU A 119 -23.88 2.04 -14.61
C LEU A 119 -22.43 2.36 -14.21
N TYR A 120 -21.56 2.30 -15.21
CA TYR A 120 -20.30 3.04 -15.22
C TYR A 120 -20.56 4.34 -15.95
N GLU A 121 -20.17 5.46 -15.35
CA GLU A 121 -20.45 6.81 -15.84
C GLU A 121 -19.14 7.60 -15.86
N VAL A 122 -18.81 8.20 -17.01
CA VAL A 122 -17.60 9.03 -17.17
C VAL A 122 -17.87 10.12 -18.20
N THR A 123 -17.47 11.35 -17.92
CA THR A 123 -17.61 12.44 -18.88
C THR A 123 -16.46 12.46 -19.87
N LYS A 124 -16.66 13.15 -20.99
CA LYS A 124 -15.62 13.38 -21.98
C LYS A 124 -14.43 14.16 -21.39
N GLU A 125 -14.68 15.11 -20.49
CA GLU A 125 -13.62 15.89 -19.83
C GLU A 125 -12.78 15.00 -18.93
N GLU A 126 -13.40 14.14 -18.11
CA GLU A 126 -12.66 13.17 -17.26
C GLU A 126 -11.75 12.26 -18.10
N LEU A 127 -12.26 11.77 -19.24
CA LEU A 127 -11.48 10.97 -20.18
C LEU A 127 -10.31 11.76 -20.82
N GLN A 128 -10.45 13.08 -21.01
CA GLN A 128 -9.39 13.94 -21.53
C GLN A 128 -8.31 14.25 -20.48
N ASP A 129 -8.70 14.30 -19.21
CA ASP A 129 -7.80 14.46 -18.06
C ASP A 129 -7.01 13.17 -17.71
N GLY A 130 -7.29 12.07 -18.43
CA GLY A 130 -6.58 10.80 -18.27
C GLY A 130 -7.23 9.84 -17.27
N VAL A 131 -8.50 10.05 -16.92
CA VAL A 131 -9.27 9.09 -16.12
C VAL A 131 -9.74 7.95 -17.03
N ASP A 132 -8.95 6.88 -17.14
CA ASP A 132 -9.32 5.68 -17.91
C ASP A 132 -9.99 4.59 -17.06
N VAL A 133 -9.96 4.68 -15.74
CA VAL A 133 -10.52 3.68 -14.83
C VAL A 133 -11.80 4.21 -14.18
N VAL A 134 -12.94 3.65 -14.56
CA VAL A 134 -14.27 4.14 -14.19
C VAL A 134 -14.91 3.19 -13.18
N PRO A 135 -15.27 3.65 -11.97
CA PRO A 135 -15.99 2.84 -10.98
C PRO A 135 -17.46 2.67 -11.36
N CYS A 136 -18.06 1.56 -10.95
CA CYS A 136 -19.51 1.39 -11.01
C CYS A 136 -20.17 2.21 -9.90
N THR A 137 -21.31 2.84 -10.18
CA THR A 137 -22.05 3.64 -9.19
C THR A 137 -22.77 2.81 -8.13
N GLY A 138 -22.96 1.51 -8.33
CA GLY A 138 -23.65 0.62 -7.38
C GLY A 138 -22.86 -0.56 -6.83
N CYS A 139 -21.60 -0.75 -7.23
CA CYS A 139 -20.76 -1.82 -6.68
C CYS A 139 -19.26 -1.46 -6.68
N SER A 140 -18.40 -2.39 -6.23
CA SER A 140 -16.94 -2.20 -6.18
C SER A 140 -16.22 -2.55 -7.49
N LEU A 141 -16.95 -2.84 -8.56
CA LEU A 141 -16.36 -3.14 -9.86
C LEU A 141 -15.91 -1.85 -10.55
N HIS A 142 -14.86 -1.98 -11.35
CA HIS A 142 -14.30 -0.89 -12.14
C HIS A 142 -14.06 -1.40 -13.55
N ILE A 143 -14.20 -0.55 -14.56
CA ILE A 143 -13.80 -0.85 -15.94
C ILE A 143 -12.68 0.07 -16.38
N ARG A 144 -11.90 -0.38 -17.36
CA ARG A 144 -10.96 0.48 -18.07
C ARG A 144 -11.54 0.87 -19.42
N VAL A 145 -11.62 2.16 -19.68
CA VAL A 145 -12.12 2.71 -20.95
C VAL A 145 -10.96 2.85 -21.92
N LEU A 146 -11.04 2.17 -23.07
CA LEU A 146 -10.02 2.23 -24.11
C LEU A 146 -10.41 3.27 -25.17
N GLN A 147 -9.63 4.35 -25.28
CA GLN A 147 -9.85 5.45 -26.23
C GLN A 147 -9.32 5.18 -27.66
N ARG A 148 -8.97 3.92 -27.96
CA ARG A 148 -8.35 3.51 -29.23
C ARG A 148 -9.31 3.50 -30.42
#